data_AF-A0A651FPB7-F1
#
_entry.id   AF-A0A651FPB7-F1
#
_cell.length_a   1.000
_cell.length_b   1.000
_cell.length_c   1.000
_cell.angle_alpha   90.00
_cell.angle_beta   90.00
_cell.angle_gamma   90.00
#
_symmetry.space_group_name_H-M   'P 1'
#
loop_
_entity.id
_entity.type
_entity.pdbx_description
1 polymer ?
#
loop_
_entity_poly.entity_id
_entity_poly.type
_entity_poly.pdbx_seq_one_letter_code
_entity_poly.pdbx_strand_id
1 'polypeptide(L)'
;MLKELQSYNAAFRLEHAVSENSLWCVFELLCDGADVNEHAGALQEAIALKDNPDMVKLLLQAGATRQHDSSYYMRDAVRHRNDTAVGLLEEYGAKVDESCILEALQQGRTRMADRLLGMIDADKREKTVRDVLLTGMRYDKPQAVFWVKESHPEILKGTCKDEVFQAAVYGDVGCLRALGADWLKKLDAQELARQAVERSQPKKLSYLMDTVREKLDCDALVQTAISKNQDDILTLLRLRGGKVTVHHVTTDMLETGQYRSGGEGEKEFERRRKIIDQIREPIEMRGYLLSNLIRHNKCRSVEYLLQKRQDWPRDVVERGIIGAAADGRTDMLHVLFTKSNLWDAETYASAVKSARNSTVHYHLDKIRGEVLGENWQIESEDTIRRLQSFDQVSGKQSAISISHIFNFKSCEVARVTTIGNGKKEYVSFKDFREYQNDADIRTAYEKLGRFVVNPPVFEGVHMTSRKRPARVIKRRHFPPRRP
;
A
#
# COMPACT_ATOMS: atom_id res chain seq x y z
N MET A 1 -2.50 -38.06 46.73
CA MET A 1 -3.87 -37.54 46.49
C MET A 1 -4.46 -36.82 47.70
N LEU A 2 -4.86 -37.46 48.82
CA LEU A 2 -5.43 -36.74 49.98
C LEU A 2 -4.45 -35.75 50.65
N LYS A 3 -3.17 -36.12 50.82
CA LYS A 3 -2.13 -35.21 51.32
C LYS A 3 -1.83 -34.05 50.37
N GLU A 4 -1.91 -34.28 49.05
CA GLU A 4 -1.70 -33.24 48.03
C GLU A 4 -2.86 -32.25 48.00
N LEU A 5 -4.11 -32.72 48.17
CA LEU A 5 -5.29 -31.84 48.28
C LEU A 5 -5.27 -31.01 49.57
N GLN A 6 -4.73 -31.56 50.66
CA GLN A 6 -4.54 -30.82 51.91
C GLN A 6 -3.43 -29.77 51.79
N SER A 7 -2.31 -30.10 51.13
CA SER A 7 -1.21 -29.17 50.84
C SER A 7 -1.68 -28.00 49.98
N TYR A 8 -2.37 -28.31 48.88
CA TYR A 8 -2.90 -27.31 47.94
C TYR A 8 -3.86 -26.32 48.62
N ASN A 9 -4.70 -26.81 49.54
CA ASN A 9 -5.63 -25.96 50.29
C ASN A 9 -4.90 -25.09 51.33
N ALA A 10 -3.78 -25.56 51.90
CA ALA A 10 -2.97 -24.76 52.82
C ALA A 10 -2.26 -23.60 52.10
N ALA A 11 -1.69 -23.84 50.91
CA ALA A 11 -1.04 -22.80 50.11
C ALA A 11 -2.01 -21.68 49.69
N PHE A 12 -3.22 -22.03 49.23
CA PHE A 12 -4.24 -21.04 48.87
C PHE A 12 -4.72 -20.23 50.08
N ARG A 13 -4.89 -20.88 51.24
CA ARG A 13 -5.24 -20.19 52.50
C ARG A 13 -4.13 -19.24 52.95
N LEU A 14 -2.87 -19.59 52.73
CA LEU A 14 -1.72 -18.73 53.03
C LEU A 14 -1.72 -17.49 52.15
N GLU A 15 -1.90 -17.64 50.83
CA GLU A 15 -2.00 -16.51 49.89
C GLU A 15 -3.20 -15.59 50.25
N HIS A 16 -4.37 -16.17 50.53
CA HIS A 16 -5.54 -15.40 50.95
C HIS A 16 -5.27 -14.63 52.25
N ALA A 17 -4.68 -15.27 53.27
CA ALA A 17 -4.33 -14.62 54.53
C ALA A 17 -3.32 -13.47 54.34
N VAL A 18 -2.38 -13.62 53.40
CA VAL A 18 -1.48 -12.52 53.00
C VAL A 18 -2.27 -11.40 52.35
N SER A 19 -3.16 -11.68 51.40
CA SER A 19 -3.97 -10.66 50.71
C SER A 19 -4.89 -9.87 51.65
N GLU A 20 -5.36 -10.52 52.73
CA GLU A 20 -6.11 -9.89 53.82
C GLU A 20 -5.22 -9.12 54.81
N ASN A 21 -3.90 -9.11 54.58
CA ASN A 21 -2.91 -8.45 55.43
C ASN A 21 -2.89 -8.98 56.88
N SER A 22 -3.30 -10.24 57.09
CA SER A 22 -3.46 -10.83 58.42
C SER A 22 -2.19 -11.56 58.88
N LEU A 23 -1.27 -10.83 59.51
CA LEU A 23 0.02 -11.36 59.98
C LEU A 23 -0.15 -12.57 60.93
N TRP A 24 -1.18 -12.53 61.80
CA TRP A 24 -1.48 -13.63 62.71
C TRP A 24 -1.90 -14.90 61.98
N CYS A 25 -2.84 -14.79 61.02
CA CYS A 25 -3.29 -15.95 60.24
C CYS A 25 -2.14 -16.56 59.43
N VAL A 26 -1.27 -15.72 58.86
CA VAL A 26 -0.07 -16.19 58.14
C VAL A 26 0.88 -16.92 59.07
N PHE A 27 1.15 -16.37 60.26
CA PHE A 27 2.00 -17.03 61.27
C PHE A 27 1.44 -18.39 61.69
N GLU A 28 0.14 -18.47 62.00
CA GLU A 28 -0.54 -19.70 62.40
C GLU A 28 -0.48 -20.77 61.30
N LEU A 29 -0.76 -20.39 60.05
CA LEU A 29 -0.67 -21.30 58.90
C LEU A 29 0.76 -21.83 58.67
N LEU A 30 1.78 -21.00 58.85
CA LEU A 30 3.18 -21.41 58.74
C LEU A 30 3.58 -22.34 59.89
N CYS A 31 3.12 -22.08 61.12
CA CYS A 31 3.31 -22.97 62.28
C CYS A 31 2.65 -24.33 62.09
N ASP A 32 1.49 -24.37 61.42
CA ASP A 32 0.77 -25.60 61.05
C ASP A 32 1.44 -26.38 59.90
N GLY A 33 2.56 -25.88 59.37
CA GLY A 33 3.36 -26.54 58.34
C GLY A 33 2.92 -26.25 56.91
N ALA A 34 2.21 -25.12 56.67
CA ALA A 34 1.97 -24.65 55.31
C ALA A 34 3.31 -24.41 54.59
N ASP A 35 3.46 -24.96 53.39
CA ASP A 35 4.65 -24.73 52.57
C ASP A 35 4.58 -23.33 51.95
N VAL A 36 5.45 -22.44 52.44
CA VAL A 36 5.58 -21.06 51.99
C VAL A 36 5.99 -20.94 50.50
N ASN A 37 6.49 -22.02 49.89
CA ASN A 37 6.94 -22.06 48.49
C ASN A 37 5.96 -22.78 47.56
N GLU A 38 4.95 -23.48 48.07
CA GLU A 38 4.00 -24.24 47.25
C GLU A 38 3.21 -23.30 46.30
N HIS A 39 3.08 -22.02 46.68
CA HIS A 39 2.68 -20.93 45.79
C HIS A 39 3.62 -19.73 45.91
N ALA A 40 4.25 -19.36 44.78
CA ALA A 40 5.04 -18.13 44.67
C ALA A 40 4.22 -16.84 44.96
N GLY A 41 2.89 -16.95 44.99
CA GLY A 41 1.94 -15.86 45.20
C GLY A 41 2.00 -15.23 46.59
N ALA A 42 2.26 -15.99 47.66
CA ALA A 42 2.22 -15.44 49.02
C ALA A 42 3.28 -14.33 49.25
N LEU A 43 4.54 -14.57 48.89
CA LEU A 43 5.57 -13.53 49.00
C LEU A 43 5.34 -12.38 47.99
N GLN A 44 4.85 -12.69 46.79
CA GLN A 44 4.54 -11.68 45.78
C GLN A 44 3.43 -10.72 46.25
N GLU A 45 2.35 -11.26 46.81
CA GLU A 45 1.23 -10.50 47.35
C GLU A 45 1.68 -9.63 48.54
N ALA A 46 2.49 -10.19 49.44
CA ALA A 46 3.07 -9.45 50.56
C ALA A 46 3.94 -8.27 50.09
N ILE A 47 4.69 -8.43 48.99
CA ILE A 47 5.49 -7.36 48.39
C ILE A 47 4.60 -6.27 47.78
N ALA A 48 3.47 -6.64 47.18
CA ALA A 48 2.52 -5.73 46.57
C ALA A 48 1.79 -4.85 47.60
N LEU A 49 1.60 -5.35 48.82
CA LEU A 49 1.08 -4.60 49.95
C LEU A 49 2.10 -3.56 50.42
N LYS A 50 1.89 -2.30 50.01
CA LYS A 50 2.64 -1.16 50.54
C LYS A 50 2.42 -1.11 52.06
N ASP A 51 3.49 -0.97 52.81
CA ASP A 51 3.51 -0.81 54.28
C ASP A 51 3.34 -2.08 55.13
N ASN A 52 3.57 -3.29 54.59
CA ASN A 52 3.70 -4.49 55.44
C ASN A 52 5.06 -5.20 55.36
N PRO A 53 6.14 -4.56 55.90
CA PRO A 53 7.45 -5.19 55.94
C PRO A 53 7.50 -6.41 56.88
N ASP A 54 6.64 -6.45 57.91
CA ASP A 54 6.59 -7.57 58.85
C ASP A 54 6.09 -8.85 58.18
N MET A 55 5.12 -8.76 57.27
CA MET A 55 4.65 -9.89 56.47
C MET A 55 5.76 -10.42 55.55
N VAL A 56 6.43 -9.53 54.81
CA VAL A 56 7.56 -9.91 53.94
C VAL A 56 8.67 -10.57 54.76
N LYS A 57 9.00 -9.99 55.92
CA LYS A 57 10.01 -10.55 56.83
C LYS A 57 9.61 -11.91 57.37
N LEU A 58 8.35 -12.08 57.80
CA LEU A 58 7.84 -13.36 58.32
C LEU A 58 7.94 -14.46 57.25
N LEU A 59 7.50 -14.17 56.03
CA LEU A 59 7.56 -15.12 54.92
C LEU A 59 9.00 -15.48 54.56
N LEU A 60 9.92 -14.50 54.52
CA LEU A 60 11.35 -14.74 54.30
C LEU A 60 11.98 -15.58 55.43
N GLN A 61 11.61 -15.33 56.70
CA GLN A 61 12.06 -16.11 57.86
C GLN A 61 11.55 -17.55 57.84
N ALA A 62 10.33 -17.76 57.35
CA ALA A 62 9.74 -19.09 57.14
C ALA A 62 10.39 -19.85 55.97
N GLY A 63 11.38 -19.25 55.29
CA GLY A 63 12.09 -19.89 54.19
C GLY A 63 11.36 -19.76 52.86
N ALA A 64 10.60 -18.68 52.63
CA ALA A 64 10.19 -18.29 51.28
C ALA A 64 11.47 -18.19 50.43
N THR A 65 11.70 -19.24 49.64
CA THR A 65 13.01 -19.55 49.11
C THR A 65 13.33 -18.74 47.87
N ARG A 66 14.64 -18.54 47.77
CA ARG A 66 15.44 -18.15 46.62
C ARG A 66 15.37 -19.11 45.42
N GLN A 67 14.57 -20.20 45.46
CA GLN A 67 14.55 -21.22 44.40
C GLN A 67 13.74 -20.80 43.17
N HIS A 68 12.69 -20.00 43.35
CA HIS A 68 12.13 -19.19 42.26
C HIS A 68 13.03 -17.96 42.07
N ASP A 69 13.30 -17.57 40.81
CA ASP A 69 14.20 -16.48 40.43
C ASP A 69 14.15 -15.33 41.44
N SER A 70 15.10 -15.24 42.38
CA SER A 70 15.03 -14.24 43.45
C SER A 70 15.02 -12.80 42.91
N SER A 71 15.47 -12.62 41.66
CA SER A 71 15.37 -11.37 40.93
C SER A 71 13.92 -11.02 40.55
N TYR A 72 13.01 -12.00 40.45
CA TYR A 72 11.57 -11.78 40.27
C TYR A 72 10.97 -11.01 41.44
N TYR A 73 11.16 -11.48 42.68
CA TYR A 73 10.66 -10.78 43.88
C TYR A 73 11.31 -9.40 44.06
N MET A 74 12.61 -9.30 43.76
CA MET A 74 13.30 -8.00 43.75
C MET A 74 12.68 -7.04 42.74
N ARG A 75 12.44 -7.49 41.51
CA ARG A 75 11.79 -6.70 40.45
C ARG A 75 10.37 -6.30 40.85
N ASP A 76 9.63 -7.19 41.51
CA ASP A 76 8.27 -6.90 41.99
C ASP A 76 8.27 -5.88 43.14
N ALA A 77 9.25 -5.94 44.05
CA ALA A 77 9.41 -4.93 45.11
C ALA A 77 9.74 -3.55 44.52
N VAL A 78 10.63 -3.52 43.53
CA VAL A 78 10.91 -2.30 42.76
C VAL A 78 9.65 -1.82 42.03
N ARG A 79 8.90 -2.75 41.40
CA ARG A 79 7.66 -2.44 40.65
C ARG A 79 6.64 -1.74 41.53
N HIS A 80 6.43 -2.26 42.74
CA HIS A 80 5.45 -1.73 43.69
C HIS A 80 5.96 -0.53 44.51
N ARG A 81 7.21 -0.07 44.27
CA ARG A 81 7.87 1.01 45.03
C ARG A 81 7.98 0.70 46.53
N ASN A 82 8.18 -0.56 46.88
CA ASN A 82 8.28 -1.02 48.25
C ASN A 82 9.76 -1.08 48.66
N ASP A 83 10.33 0.05 49.05
CA ASP A 83 11.76 0.18 49.37
C ASP A 83 12.17 -0.62 50.60
N THR A 84 11.23 -0.80 51.53
CA THR A 84 11.42 -1.63 52.71
C THR A 84 11.52 -3.09 52.29
N ALA A 85 10.65 -3.57 51.38
CA ALA A 85 10.77 -4.92 50.83
C ALA A 85 12.08 -5.11 50.03
N VAL A 86 12.53 -4.11 49.26
CA VAL A 86 13.85 -4.16 48.61
C VAL A 86 14.98 -4.33 49.62
N GLY A 87 14.95 -3.60 50.74
CA GLY A 87 15.93 -3.73 51.81
C GLY A 87 15.90 -5.10 52.50
N LEU A 88 14.71 -5.63 52.78
CA LEU A 88 14.57 -6.99 53.33
C LEU A 88 15.07 -8.04 52.33
N LEU A 89 14.73 -7.93 51.05
CA LEU A 89 15.21 -8.87 50.03
C LEU A 89 16.74 -8.79 49.88
N GLU A 90 17.34 -7.61 49.99
CA GLU A 90 18.79 -7.41 50.06
C GLU A 90 19.43 -8.12 51.25
N GLU A 91 18.90 -7.91 52.46
CA GLU A 91 19.37 -8.57 53.70
C GLU A 91 19.33 -10.10 53.59
N TYR A 92 18.30 -10.63 52.91
CA TYR A 92 18.13 -12.07 52.66
C TYR A 92 18.84 -12.54 51.39
N GLY A 93 19.73 -11.74 50.80
CA GLY A 93 20.61 -12.14 49.71
C GLY A 93 19.90 -12.43 48.38
N ALA A 94 18.80 -11.72 48.09
CA ALA A 94 18.15 -11.80 46.79
C ALA A 94 19.06 -11.27 45.68
N LYS A 95 19.16 -12.02 44.58
CA LYS A 95 19.95 -11.60 43.41
C LYS A 95 19.29 -10.45 42.69
N VAL A 96 20.10 -9.45 42.32
CA VAL A 96 19.70 -8.35 41.44
C VAL A 96 20.18 -8.66 40.02
N ASP A 97 19.32 -8.46 39.04
CA ASP A 97 19.65 -8.53 37.61
C ASP A 97 19.35 -7.19 36.90
N GLU A 98 19.65 -7.12 35.61
CA GLU A 98 19.39 -5.94 34.77
C GLU A 98 17.91 -5.51 34.76
N SER A 99 16.99 -6.47 34.89
CA SER A 99 15.55 -6.21 34.82
C SER A 99 15.04 -5.44 36.03
N CYS A 100 15.65 -5.65 37.21
CA CYS A 100 15.36 -4.90 38.43
C CYS A 100 15.78 -3.42 38.26
N ILE A 101 16.96 -3.19 37.70
CA ILE A 101 17.50 -1.85 37.44
C ILE A 101 16.63 -1.13 36.40
N LEU A 102 16.26 -1.81 35.31
CA LEU A 102 15.39 -1.25 34.28
C LEU A 102 14.00 -0.90 34.81
N GLU A 103 13.41 -1.72 35.67
CA GLU A 103 12.13 -1.41 36.33
C GLU A 103 12.25 -0.13 37.19
N ALA A 104 13.33 0.01 37.98
CA ALA A 104 13.57 1.23 38.76
C ALA A 104 13.68 2.48 37.85
N LEU A 105 14.40 2.37 36.74
CA LEU A 105 14.61 3.46 35.78
C LEU A 105 13.33 3.84 35.04
N GLN A 106 12.49 2.86 34.69
CA GLN A 106 11.18 3.10 34.09
C GLN A 106 10.27 3.92 34.99
N GLN A 107 10.42 3.77 36.30
CA GLN A 107 9.69 4.53 37.29
C GLN A 107 10.35 5.87 37.66
N GLY A 108 11.47 6.22 37.03
CA GLY A 108 12.23 7.45 37.30
C GLY A 108 13.03 7.40 38.61
N ARG A 109 13.30 6.21 39.15
CA ARG A 109 13.92 6.01 40.47
C ARG A 109 15.43 5.78 40.36
N THR A 110 16.17 6.79 39.90
CA THR A 110 17.64 6.67 39.67
C THR A 110 18.41 6.26 40.92
N ARG A 111 18.08 6.80 42.10
CA ARG A 111 18.70 6.39 43.38
C ARG A 111 18.50 4.90 43.71
N MET A 112 17.34 4.36 43.34
CA MET A 112 17.07 2.93 43.52
C MET A 112 17.88 2.11 42.52
N ALA A 113 18.00 2.55 41.27
CA ALA A 113 18.88 1.93 40.28
C ALA A 113 20.35 1.90 40.75
N ASP A 114 20.85 3.00 41.32
CA ASP A 114 22.22 3.08 41.88
C ASP A 114 22.40 2.10 43.05
N ARG A 115 21.40 2.01 43.95
CA ARG A 115 21.40 1.04 45.05
C ARG A 115 21.45 -0.40 44.53
N LEU A 116 20.56 -0.74 43.61
CA LEU A 116 20.49 -2.07 42.99
C LEU A 116 21.79 -2.43 42.27
N LEU A 117 22.43 -1.48 41.59
CA LEU A 117 23.75 -1.71 40.99
C LEU A 117 24.84 -1.95 42.05
N GLY A 118 24.77 -1.25 43.19
CA GLY A 118 25.64 -1.46 44.34
C GLY A 118 25.58 -2.88 44.91
N MET A 119 24.42 -3.53 44.80
CA MET A 119 24.21 -4.93 45.23
C MET A 119 24.81 -5.97 44.27
N ILE A 120 25.17 -5.59 43.04
CA ILE A 120 25.78 -6.49 42.06
C ILE A 120 27.29 -6.56 42.31
N ASP A 121 27.85 -7.77 42.17
CA ASP A 121 29.29 -8.03 42.28
C ASP A 121 30.09 -7.07 41.39
N ALA A 122 31.18 -6.52 41.92
CA ALA A 122 31.94 -5.46 41.26
C ALA A 122 32.47 -5.85 39.87
N ASP A 123 32.82 -7.12 39.67
CA ASP A 123 33.29 -7.70 38.40
C ASP A 123 32.17 -7.77 37.33
N LYS A 124 30.90 -7.80 37.74
CA LYS A 124 29.74 -7.88 36.85
C LYS A 124 29.08 -6.53 36.57
N ARG A 125 29.36 -5.50 37.38
CA ARG A 125 28.71 -4.18 37.28
C ARG A 125 28.85 -3.57 35.89
N GLU A 126 30.05 -3.56 35.31
CA GLU A 126 30.26 -3.01 33.96
C GLU A 126 29.38 -3.70 32.92
N LYS A 127 29.35 -5.05 32.95
CA LYS A 127 28.51 -5.84 32.05
C LYS A 127 27.03 -5.50 32.26
N THR A 128 26.57 -5.45 33.51
CA THR A 128 25.16 -5.13 33.79
C THR A 128 24.78 -3.72 33.35
N VAL A 129 25.62 -2.71 33.55
CA VAL A 129 25.33 -1.34 33.08
C VAL A 129 25.28 -1.31 31.55
N ARG A 130 26.16 -2.06 30.86
CA ARG A 130 26.10 -2.24 29.40
C ARG A 130 24.79 -2.92 28.97
N ASP A 131 24.38 -4.00 29.64
CA ASP A 131 23.14 -4.70 29.32
C ASP A 131 21.91 -3.80 29.57
N VAL A 132 21.90 -3.01 30.65
CA VAL A 132 20.87 -2.00 30.94
C VAL A 132 20.81 -0.94 29.83
N LEU A 133 21.94 -0.46 29.31
CA LEU A 133 21.98 0.46 28.17
C LEU A 133 21.36 -0.17 26.92
N LEU A 134 21.80 -1.36 26.54
CA LEU A 134 21.37 -2.03 25.30
C LEU A 134 19.90 -2.43 25.35
N THR A 135 19.46 -3.00 26.48
CA THR A 135 18.06 -3.36 26.72
C THR A 135 17.19 -2.10 26.82
N GLY A 136 17.67 -1.05 27.48
CA GLY A 136 17.00 0.25 27.52
C GLY A 136 16.77 0.83 26.12
N MET A 137 17.78 0.78 25.25
CA MET A 137 17.64 1.21 23.85
C MET A 137 16.69 0.31 23.05
N ARG A 138 16.78 -1.02 23.21
CA ARG A 138 15.94 -1.98 22.47
C ARG A 138 14.45 -1.85 22.80
N TYR A 139 14.11 -1.57 24.05
CA TYR A 139 12.73 -1.44 24.54
C TYR A 139 12.27 0.01 24.72
N ASP A 140 12.99 0.95 24.11
CA ASP A 140 12.71 2.39 24.13
C ASP A 140 12.48 2.98 25.54
N LYS A 141 13.46 2.77 26.41
CA LYS A 141 13.50 3.30 27.79
C LYS A 141 14.56 4.39 27.88
N PRO A 142 14.27 5.65 27.46
CA PRO A 142 15.25 6.73 27.42
C PRO A 142 15.85 7.07 28.79
N GLN A 143 15.13 6.78 29.88
CA GLN A 143 15.62 6.97 31.26
C GLN A 143 16.85 6.11 31.54
N ALA A 144 16.93 4.90 30.98
CA ALA A 144 18.08 4.03 31.15
C ALA A 144 19.31 4.56 30.40
N VAL A 145 19.12 5.03 29.16
CA VAL A 145 20.20 5.66 28.38
C VAL A 145 20.70 6.92 29.09
N PHE A 146 19.79 7.74 29.61
CA PHE A 146 20.14 8.94 30.36
C PHE A 146 20.91 8.62 31.64
N TRP A 147 20.44 7.65 32.42
CA TRP A 147 21.11 7.21 33.64
C TRP A 147 22.52 6.67 33.37
N VAL A 148 22.71 5.81 32.37
CA VAL A 148 24.05 5.32 31.98
C VAL A 148 24.94 6.48 31.56
N LYS A 149 24.42 7.45 30.80
CA LYS A 149 25.20 8.59 30.32
C LYS A 149 25.68 9.51 31.44
N GLU A 150 24.81 9.82 32.40
CA GLU A 150 25.12 10.74 33.49
C GLU A 150 25.91 10.06 34.62
N SER A 151 25.52 8.84 35.01
CA SER A 151 26.11 8.14 36.15
C SER A 151 27.31 7.26 35.78
N HIS A 152 27.39 6.78 34.53
CA HIS A 152 28.36 5.78 34.08
C HIS A 152 28.97 6.06 32.69
N PRO A 153 29.52 7.27 32.45
CA PRO A 153 30.03 7.67 31.12
C PRO A 153 31.21 6.81 30.63
N GLU A 154 31.95 6.15 31.52
CA GLU A 154 33.02 5.20 31.20
C GLU A 154 32.51 3.98 30.42
N ILE A 155 31.30 3.50 30.74
CA ILE A 155 30.68 2.35 30.08
C ILE A 155 30.34 2.69 28.64
N LEU A 156 29.85 3.91 28.40
CA LEU A 156 29.65 4.40 27.04
C LEU A 156 30.95 4.39 26.26
N LYS A 157 32.08 4.84 26.84
CA LYS A 157 33.38 4.84 26.15
C LYS A 157 33.88 3.44 25.79
N GLY A 158 33.58 2.44 26.62
CA GLY A 158 34.00 1.05 26.43
C GLY A 158 33.06 0.18 25.59
N THR A 159 31.78 0.57 25.44
CA THR A 159 30.79 -0.21 24.67
C THR A 159 31.09 -0.18 23.17
N CYS A 160 30.97 -1.34 22.51
CA CYS A 160 31.20 -1.45 21.08
C CYS A 160 30.16 -0.62 20.31
N LYS A 161 30.62 0.13 19.30
CA LYS A 161 29.74 0.93 18.44
C LYS A 161 28.66 0.08 17.78
N ASP A 162 28.96 -1.16 17.42
CA ASP A 162 28.05 -2.05 16.73
C ASP A 162 26.90 -2.49 17.65
N GLU A 163 27.14 -2.70 18.95
CA GLU A 163 26.09 -3.06 19.91
C GLU A 163 25.12 -1.89 20.11
N VAL A 164 25.68 -0.68 20.29
CA VAL A 164 24.87 0.55 20.39
C VAL A 164 24.11 0.79 19.09
N PHE A 165 24.72 0.51 17.93
CA PHE A 165 24.07 0.62 16.63
C PHE A 165 22.89 -0.33 16.52
N GLN A 166 23.08 -1.62 16.82
CA GLN A 166 22.00 -2.62 16.77
C GLN A 166 20.86 -2.25 17.71
N ALA A 167 21.16 -1.79 18.92
CA ALA A 167 20.12 -1.34 19.85
C ALA A 167 19.43 -0.06 19.35
N ALA A 168 20.19 0.89 18.80
CA ALA A 168 19.67 2.13 18.21
C ALA A 168 18.73 1.86 17.03
N VAL A 169 18.94 0.78 16.27
CA VAL A 169 18.07 0.38 15.14
C VAL A 169 16.65 0.00 15.62
N TYR A 170 16.50 -0.55 16.83
CA TYR A 170 15.18 -0.86 17.42
C TYR A 170 14.60 0.26 18.28
N GLY A 171 15.42 1.09 18.92
CA GLY A 171 14.97 2.19 19.76
C GLY A 171 14.24 3.31 19.02
N ASP A 172 13.39 4.06 19.75
CA ASP A 172 12.72 5.26 19.25
C ASP A 172 13.62 6.50 19.39
N VAL A 173 13.11 7.64 18.93
CA VAL A 173 13.72 8.97 19.02
C VAL A 173 14.12 9.34 20.45
N GLY A 174 13.38 8.86 21.46
CA GLY A 174 13.67 9.15 22.86
C GLY A 174 15.07 8.69 23.27
N CYS A 175 15.41 7.43 22.96
CA CYS A 175 16.72 6.86 23.26
C CYS A 175 17.85 7.53 22.46
N LEU A 176 17.62 7.86 21.19
CA LEU A 176 18.61 8.59 20.38
C LEU A 176 18.88 10.00 20.92
N ARG A 177 17.85 10.66 21.44
CA ARG A 177 17.98 11.98 22.09
C ARG A 177 18.76 11.89 23.38
N ALA A 178 18.48 10.88 24.21
CA ALA A 178 19.23 10.65 25.45
C ALA A 178 20.72 10.39 25.17
N LEU A 179 21.03 9.57 24.16
CA LEU A 179 22.40 9.28 23.74
C LEU A 179 23.15 10.56 23.31
N GLY A 180 22.46 11.44 22.59
CA GLY A 180 22.94 12.77 22.21
C GLY A 180 23.71 12.81 20.88
N ALA A 181 23.88 14.02 20.35
CA ALA A 181 24.42 14.26 19.00
C ALA A 181 25.87 13.76 18.84
N ASP A 182 26.71 13.91 19.85
CA ASP A 182 28.13 13.51 19.77
C ASP A 182 28.31 12.01 19.57
N TRP A 183 27.43 11.21 20.16
CA TRP A 183 27.40 9.77 19.96
C TRP A 183 26.85 9.40 18.59
N LEU A 184 25.78 10.05 18.14
CA LEU A 184 25.24 9.85 16.79
C LEU A 184 26.28 10.17 15.70
N LYS A 185 27.15 11.16 15.93
CA LYS A 185 28.27 11.46 15.02
C LYS A 185 29.32 10.35 14.97
N LYS A 186 29.46 9.54 16.02
CA LYS A 186 30.41 8.41 16.10
C LYS A 186 29.84 7.13 15.50
N LEU A 187 28.52 7.00 15.45
CA LEU A 187 27.80 5.92 14.78
C LEU A 187 27.74 6.15 13.27
N ASP A 188 27.47 5.09 12.51
CA ASP A 188 27.13 5.20 11.10
C ASP A 188 25.70 5.77 10.97
N ALA A 189 25.61 7.09 10.97
CA ALA A 189 24.35 7.82 10.86
C ALA A 189 23.60 7.49 9.55
N GLN A 190 24.33 7.21 8.46
CA GLN A 190 23.74 6.87 7.17
C GLN A 190 23.06 5.51 7.24
N GLU A 191 23.73 4.50 7.78
CA GLU A 191 23.16 3.16 7.94
C GLU A 191 21.98 3.19 8.93
N LEU A 192 22.05 3.98 10.00
CA LEU A 192 20.94 4.15 10.94
C LEU A 192 19.73 4.82 10.29
N ALA A 193 19.95 5.84 9.45
CA ALA A 193 18.90 6.49 8.67
C ALA A 193 18.31 5.53 7.64
N ARG A 194 19.14 4.72 6.98
CA ARG A 194 18.69 3.67 6.04
C ARG A 194 17.80 2.64 6.73
N GLN A 195 18.20 2.16 7.91
CA GLN A 195 17.37 1.27 8.73
C GLN A 195 16.05 1.93 9.17
N ALA A 196 16.07 3.22 9.51
CA ALA A 196 14.86 3.97 9.83
C ALA A 196 13.91 4.06 8.62
N VAL A 197 14.45 4.22 7.41
CA VAL A 197 13.69 4.12 6.16
C VAL A 197 13.15 2.71 6.00
N GLU A 198 13.98 1.67 5.99
CA GLU A 198 13.56 0.28 5.79
C GLU A 198 12.42 -0.19 6.72
N ARG A 199 12.37 0.36 7.94
CA ARG A 199 11.37 0.04 8.96
C ARG A 199 10.18 1.00 9.04
N SER A 200 10.04 1.94 8.10
CA SER A 200 8.97 2.93 8.07
C SER A 200 8.92 3.80 9.35
N GLN A 201 10.05 4.32 9.82
CA GLN A 201 10.15 5.12 11.05
C GLN A 201 10.38 6.62 10.77
N PRO A 202 9.37 7.39 10.31
CA PRO A 202 9.54 8.78 9.88
C PRO A 202 9.98 9.72 11.00
N LYS A 203 9.53 9.51 12.25
CA LYS A 203 9.94 10.35 13.40
C LYS A 203 11.44 10.21 13.68
N LYS A 204 11.95 8.98 13.62
CA LYS A 204 13.37 8.66 13.81
C LYS A 204 14.21 9.25 12.70
N LEU A 205 13.78 9.07 11.46
CA LEU A 205 14.44 9.68 10.31
C LEU A 205 14.45 11.21 10.42
N SER A 206 13.33 11.83 10.78
CA SER A 206 13.26 13.29 11.02
C SER A 206 14.32 13.75 12.01
N TYR A 207 14.41 13.06 13.15
CA TYR A 207 15.36 13.41 14.20
C TYR A 207 16.81 13.24 13.73
N LEU A 208 17.12 12.16 13.00
CA LEU A 208 18.44 11.95 12.42
C LEU A 208 18.80 13.04 11.40
N MET A 209 17.86 13.41 10.54
CA MET A 209 18.05 14.50 9.57
C MET A 209 18.26 15.85 10.23
N ASP A 210 17.65 16.10 11.39
CA ASP A 210 17.85 17.34 12.13
C ASP A 210 19.17 17.36 12.92
N THR A 211 19.64 16.19 13.36
CA THR A 211 20.80 16.10 14.27
C THR A 211 22.12 15.87 13.54
N VAL A 212 22.12 15.11 12.45
CA VAL A 212 23.33 14.65 11.73
C VAL A 212 23.23 14.83 10.21
N ARG A 213 22.49 15.86 9.76
CA ARG A 213 22.20 16.14 8.35
C ARG A 213 23.40 16.06 7.42
N GLU A 214 24.52 16.64 7.84
CA GLU A 214 25.75 16.77 7.03
C GLU A 214 26.37 15.42 6.64
N LYS A 215 25.97 14.34 7.32
CA LYS A 215 26.46 12.98 7.06
C LYS A 215 25.50 12.10 6.27
N LEU A 216 24.31 12.61 5.93
CA LEU A 216 23.28 11.83 5.27
C LEU A 216 23.31 12.03 3.76
N ASP A 217 23.44 10.92 3.03
CA ASP A 217 23.14 10.87 1.60
C ASP A 217 21.63 10.71 1.43
N CYS A 218 20.95 11.85 1.32
CA CYS A 218 19.51 11.93 1.12
C CYS A 218 19.05 11.21 -0.16
N ASP A 219 19.88 11.17 -1.21
CA ASP A 219 19.49 10.56 -2.48
C ASP A 219 19.45 9.03 -2.33
N ALA A 220 20.43 8.44 -1.63
CA ALA A 220 20.40 7.01 -1.28
C ALA A 220 19.19 6.65 -0.37
N LEU A 221 18.82 7.53 0.56
CA LEU A 221 17.64 7.34 1.42
C LEU A 221 16.34 7.45 0.62
N VAL A 222 16.26 8.37 -0.34
CA VAL A 222 15.13 8.50 -1.26
C VAL A 222 14.97 7.23 -2.09
N GLN A 223 16.05 6.71 -2.67
CA GLN A 223 16.02 5.45 -3.43
C GLN A 223 15.54 4.27 -2.57
N THR A 224 15.99 4.20 -1.32
CA THR A 224 15.53 3.17 -0.39
C THR A 224 14.03 3.32 -0.10
N ALA A 225 13.56 4.54 0.17
CA ALA A 225 12.15 4.82 0.48
C ALA A 225 11.21 4.55 -0.71
N ILE A 226 11.66 4.84 -1.93
CA ILE A 226 10.96 4.49 -3.19
C ILE A 226 10.81 2.96 -3.29
N SER A 227 11.92 2.22 -3.14
CA SER A 227 11.88 0.75 -3.24
C SER A 227 10.95 0.07 -2.22
N LYS A 228 10.68 0.75 -1.10
CA LYS A 228 9.79 0.29 -0.01
C LYS A 228 8.41 0.94 -0.04
N ASN A 229 8.17 1.86 -0.97
CA ASN A 229 6.89 2.49 -1.18
C ASN A 229 6.36 3.27 0.05
N GLN A 230 7.18 4.17 0.61
CA GLN A 230 6.91 4.88 1.86
C GLN A 230 6.66 6.39 1.66
N ASP A 231 5.43 6.76 1.31
CA ASP A 231 5.02 8.13 0.98
C ASP A 231 5.35 9.18 2.07
N ASP A 232 5.17 8.83 3.35
CA ASP A 232 5.44 9.74 4.48
C ASP A 232 6.94 10.08 4.59
N ILE A 233 7.80 9.09 4.35
CA ILE A 233 9.26 9.25 4.38
C ILE A 233 9.73 10.03 3.16
N LEU A 234 9.17 9.77 1.97
CA LEU A 234 9.48 10.54 0.76
C LEU A 234 9.12 12.01 0.92
N THR A 235 7.95 12.29 1.51
CA THR A 235 7.52 13.66 1.82
C THR A 235 8.53 14.34 2.76
N LEU A 236 8.95 13.63 3.81
CA LEU A 236 9.92 14.13 4.77
C LEU A 236 11.29 14.41 4.13
N LEU A 237 11.81 13.48 3.35
CA LEU A 237 13.09 13.62 2.64
C LEU A 237 13.06 14.80 1.66
N ARG A 238 11.92 15.00 0.97
CA ARG A 238 11.72 16.13 0.04
C ARG A 238 11.70 17.47 0.76
N LEU A 239 10.97 17.58 1.88
CA LEU A 239 10.92 18.81 2.68
C LEU A 239 12.30 19.24 3.21
N ARG A 240 13.18 18.27 3.42
CA ARG A 240 14.55 18.50 3.90
C ARG A 240 15.59 18.54 2.78
N GLY A 241 15.16 18.78 1.54
CA GLY A 241 16.04 19.09 0.42
C GLY A 241 16.66 17.89 -0.30
N GLY A 242 16.16 16.66 -0.06
CA GLY A 242 16.47 15.53 -0.93
C GLY A 242 15.96 15.81 -2.34
N LYS A 243 16.82 15.62 -3.35
CA LYS A 243 16.43 15.82 -4.75
C LYS A 243 15.62 14.61 -5.20
N VAL A 244 14.33 14.61 -4.90
CA VAL A 244 13.41 13.66 -5.52
C VAL A 244 13.24 14.08 -6.97
N THR A 245 14.00 13.46 -7.88
CA THR A 245 13.81 13.66 -9.31
C THR A 245 12.41 13.21 -9.69
N VAL A 246 11.75 14.03 -10.50
CA VAL A 246 10.32 13.90 -10.86
C VAL A 246 9.97 12.51 -11.40
N HIS A 247 10.95 11.83 -12.02
CA HIS A 247 10.84 10.44 -12.46
C HIS A 247 10.34 9.45 -11.40
N HIS A 248 10.64 9.68 -10.12
CA HIS A 248 10.26 8.77 -9.03
C HIS A 248 8.94 9.17 -8.36
N VAL A 249 8.56 10.46 -8.40
CA VAL A 249 7.31 10.96 -7.80
C VAL A 249 6.08 10.52 -8.60
N THR A 250 6.18 10.51 -9.94
CA THR A 250 5.02 10.27 -10.80
C THR A 250 4.64 8.79 -10.90
N THR A 251 5.58 7.87 -10.70
CA THR A 251 5.29 6.44 -10.65
C THR A 251 4.67 6.03 -9.31
N ASP A 252 5.26 6.44 -8.18
CA ASP A 252 4.80 6.05 -6.85
C ASP A 252 3.46 6.72 -6.45
N MET A 253 3.23 8.00 -6.78
CA MET A 253 1.97 8.69 -6.43
C MET A 253 0.72 8.03 -7.04
N LEU A 254 0.89 7.26 -8.11
CA LEU A 254 -0.20 6.61 -8.82
C LEU A 254 -0.20 5.08 -8.65
N GLU A 255 0.90 4.49 -8.19
CA GLU A 255 1.01 3.06 -7.93
C GLU A 255 0.42 2.62 -6.58
N THR A 256 0.34 3.48 -5.56
CA THR A 256 -0.10 3.07 -4.21
C THR A 256 -1.60 3.06 -3.96
N GLY A 257 -2.41 3.58 -4.88
CA GLY A 257 -3.86 3.64 -4.72
C GLY A 257 -4.59 2.31 -4.98
N GLN A 258 -4.55 1.36 -4.04
CA GLN A 258 -5.70 0.45 -3.88
C GLN A 258 -6.83 1.23 -3.21
N TYR A 259 -7.64 1.90 -4.03
CA TYR A 259 -8.83 2.62 -3.56
C TYR A 259 -9.84 1.63 -2.97
N ARG A 260 -9.81 1.41 -1.64
CA ARG A 260 -10.99 0.94 -0.93
C ARG A 260 -12.07 2.02 -1.08
N SER A 261 -13.27 1.62 -1.48
CA SER A 261 -14.41 2.51 -1.68
C SER A 261 -14.88 3.13 -0.36
N GLY A 262 -14.17 4.17 0.09
CA GLY A 262 -14.47 4.98 1.27
C GLY A 262 -13.94 6.41 1.06
N GLY A 263 -14.66 7.41 1.58
CA GLY A 263 -14.46 8.83 1.27
C GLY A 263 -13.08 9.44 1.59
N GLU A 264 -12.21 8.73 2.30
CA GLU A 264 -10.81 9.14 2.50
C GLU A 264 -9.96 8.99 1.23
N GLY A 265 -10.25 7.99 0.39
CA GLY A 265 -9.51 7.79 -0.87
C GLY A 265 -9.71 8.95 -1.86
N GLU A 266 -10.90 9.54 -1.89
CA GLU A 266 -11.23 10.61 -2.84
C GLU A 266 -10.53 11.93 -2.50
N LYS A 267 -10.40 12.27 -1.21
CA LYS A 267 -9.64 13.45 -0.76
C LYS A 267 -8.16 13.33 -1.06
N GLU A 268 -7.58 12.14 -0.84
CA GLU A 268 -6.17 11.89 -1.14
C GLU A 268 -5.91 11.86 -2.65
N PHE A 269 -6.82 11.30 -3.45
CA PHE A 269 -6.77 11.41 -4.91
C PHE A 269 -6.78 12.87 -5.38
N GLU A 270 -7.68 13.69 -4.86
CA GLU A 270 -7.76 15.12 -5.23
C GLU A 270 -6.52 15.91 -4.78
N ARG A 271 -5.90 15.53 -3.67
CA ARG A 271 -4.61 16.10 -3.23
C ARG A 271 -3.48 15.75 -4.21
N ARG A 272 -3.37 14.48 -4.59
CA ARG A 272 -2.37 13.99 -5.58
C ARG A 272 -2.59 14.60 -6.96
N ARG A 273 -3.86 14.77 -7.35
CA ARG A 273 -4.28 15.45 -8.58
C ARG A 273 -3.72 16.86 -8.70
N LYS A 274 -3.82 17.67 -7.64
CA LYS A 274 -3.26 19.04 -7.62
C LYS A 274 -1.74 19.07 -7.80
N ILE A 275 -1.03 18.04 -7.36
CA ILE A 275 0.43 17.94 -7.52
C ILE A 275 0.76 17.64 -8.98
N ILE A 276 0.04 16.70 -9.61
CA ILE A 276 0.23 16.34 -11.03
C ILE A 276 -0.02 17.55 -11.94
N ASP A 277 -1.08 18.33 -11.67
CA ASP A 277 -1.41 19.53 -12.45
C ASP A 277 -0.30 20.62 -12.42
N GLN A 278 0.56 20.61 -11.40
CA GLN A 278 1.68 21.56 -11.26
C GLN A 278 2.96 21.12 -11.99
N ILE A 279 3.04 19.87 -12.43
CA ILE A 279 4.24 19.33 -13.05
C ILE A 279 4.26 19.69 -14.55
N ARG A 280 5.09 20.68 -14.92
CA ARG A 280 5.42 20.98 -16.33
C ARG A 280 6.54 20.05 -16.80
N GLU A 281 6.18 18.89 -17.33
CA GLU A 281 7.15 17.88 -17.80
C GLU A 281 7.41 17.91 -19.32
N PRO A 282 8.64 17.54 -19.78
CA PRO A 282 8.95 17.25 -21.17
C PRO A 282 8.12 16.07 -21.71
N ILE A 283 7.85 16.05 -23.02
CA ILE A 283 7.04 15.02 -23.69
C ILE A 283 7.57 13.59 -23.45
N GLU A 284 8.89 13.42 -23.37
CA GLU A 284 9.54 12.12 -23.14
C GLU A 284 9.20 11.51 -21.77
N MET A 285 9.16 12.33 -20.71
CA MET A 285 8.77 11.85 -19.37
C MET A 285 7.30 11.45 -19.30
N ARG A 286 6.45 12.10 -20.10
CA ARG A 286 5.02 11.77 -20.18
C ARG A 286 4.81 10.36 -20.74
N GLY A 287 5.52 10.01 -21.82
CA GLY A 287 5.45 8.67 -22.38
C GLY A 287 5.84 7.59 -21.36
N TYR A 288 6.91 7.84 -20.60
CA TYR A 288 7.36 6.92 -19.55
C TYR A 288 6.31 6.74 -18.44
N LEU A 289 5.74 7.86 -17.94
CA LEU A 289 4.70 7.84 -16.92
C LEU A 289 3.49 7.02 -17.36
N LEU A 290 2.93 7.32 -18.53
CA LEU A 290 1.78 6.61 -19.05
C LEU A 290 2.09 5.11 -19.25
N SER A 291 3.28 4.79 -19.77
CA SER A 291 3.72 3.40 -19.96
C SER A 291 3.78 2.62 -18.64
N ASN A 292 4.31 3.21 -17.57
CA ASN A 292 4.38 2.58 -16.25
C ASN A 292 2.98 2.37 -15.65
N LEU A 293 2.11 3.38 -15.72
CA LEU A 293 0.74 3.24 -15.20
C LEU A 293 -0.05 2.15 -15.90
N ILE A 294 0.14 2.04 -17.21
CA ILE A 294 -0.43 0.95 -17.99
C ILE A 294 0.19 -0.36 -17.49
N ARG A 295 1.51 -0.49 -17.40
CA ARG A 295 2.20 -1.72 -16.92
C ARG A 295 1.70 -2.19 -15.55
N HIS A 296 1.48 -1.28 -14.61
CA HIS A 296 1.00 -1.56 -13.26
C HIS A 296 -0.54 -1.60 -13.12
N ASN A 297 -1.27 -1.60 -14.24
CA ASN A 297 -2.74 -1.72 -14.31
C ASN A 297 -3.50 -0.66 -13.49
N LYS A 298 -3.05 0.60 -13.53
CA LYS A 298 -3.66 1.72 -12.79
C LYS A 298 -4.72 2.45 -13.63
N CYS A 299 -5.83 1.76 -13.94
CA CYS A 299 -6.84 2.24 -14.90
C CYS A 299 -7.36 3.66 -14.65
N ARG A 300 -7.72 4.00 -13.41
CA ARG A 300 -8.25 5.35 -13.06
C ARG A 300 -7.23 6.45 -13.30
N SER A 301 -5.97 6.18 -12.98
CA SER A 301 -4.86 7.11 -13.21
C SER A 301 -4.63 7.33 -14.70
N VAL A 302 -4.66 6.25 -15.49
CA VAL A 302 -4.56 6.31 -16.95
C VAL A 302 -5.73 7.09 -17.55
N GLU A 303 -6.96 6.83 -17.12
CA GLU A 303 -8.15 7.55 -17.58
C GLU A 303 -8.03 9.05 -17.31
N TYR A 304 -7.65 9.43 -16.09
CA TYR A 304 -7.47 10.84 -15.73
C TYR A 304 -6.42 11.52 -16.62
N LEU A 305 -5.27 10.88 -16.84
CA LEU A 305 -4.20 11.43 -17.67
C LEU A 305 -4.63 11.60 -19.14
N LEU A 306 -5.32 10.61 -19.71
CA LEU A 306 -5.85 10.67 -21.08
C LEU A 306 -6.94 11.74 -21.24
N GLN A 307 -7.76 11.99 -20.21
CA GLN A 307 -8.77 13.06 -20.26
C GLN A 307 -8.15 14.46 -20.20
N LYS A 308 -7.04 14.63 -19.49
CA LYS A 308 -6.42 15.94 -19.30
C LYS A 308 -5.67 16.43 -20.52
N ARG A 309 -5.18 15.52 -21.35
CA ARG A 309 -4.30 15.85 -22.48
C ARG A 309 -4.49 14.88 -23.62
N GLN A 310 -4.37 15.39 -24.85
CA GLN A 310 -4.47 14.60 -26.07
C GLN A 310 -3.11 14.40 -26.77
N ASP A 311 -2.04 14.99 -26.27
CA ASP A 311 -0.69 15.00 -26.88
C ASP A 311 0.22 13.86 -26.40
N TRP A 312 -0.35 12.69 -26.08
CA TRP A 312 0.43 11.52 -25.65
C TRP A 312 1.20 10.90 -26.82
N PRO A 313 2.42 10.37 -26.59
CA PRO A 313 3.14 9.62 -27.61
C PRO A 313 2.30 8.43 -28.11
N ARG A 314 2.04 8.41 -29.41
CA ARG A 314 1.18 7.42 -30.06
C ARG A 314 1.66 5.98 -29.79
N ASP A 315 2.96 5.75 -29.90
CA ASP A 315 3.61 4.46 -29.68
C ASP A 315 3.43 3.91 -28.24
N VAL A 316 3.28 4.79 -27.24
CA VAL A 316 3.04 4.39 -25.85
C VAL A 316 1.61 3.89 -25.69
N VAL A 317 0.63 4.59 -26.28
CA VAL A 317 -0.78 4.20 -26.25
C VAL A 317 -0.99 2.89 -27.01
N GLU A 318 -0.42 2.75 -28.20
CA GLU A 318 -0.51 1.54 -29.02
C GLU A 318 0.08 0.32 -28.31
N ARG A 319 1.30 0.42 -27.78
CA ARG A 319 1.92 -0.65 -26.98
C ARG A 319 1.10 -0.97 -25.73
N GLY A 320 0.53 0.06 -25.10
CA GLY A 320 -0.36 -0.10 -23.96
C GLY A 320 -1.62 -0.89 -24.28
N ILE A 321 -2.27 -0.61 -25.42
CA ILE A 321 -3.45 -1.33 -25.91
C ILE A 321 -3.10 -2.79 -26.19
N ILE A 322 -2.02 -3.03 -26.95
CA ILE A 322 -1.58 -4.39 -27.31
C ILE A 322 -1.22 -5.20 -26.06
N GLY A 323 -0.48 -4.60 -25.12
CA GLY A 323 -0.13 -5.22 -23.85
C GLY A 323 -1.35 -5.50 -22.97
N ALA A 324 -2.30 -4.57 -22.87
CA ALA A 324 -3.53 -4.77 -22.11
C ALA A 324 -4.38 -5.92 -22.69
N ALA A 325 -4.42 -6.07 -24.02
CA ALA A 325 -5.09 -7.20 -24.69
C ALA A 325 -4.38 -8.53 -24.43
N ALA A 326 -3.05 -8.56 -24.56
CA ALA A 326 -2.24 -9.76 -24.29
C ALA A 326 -2.38 -10.26 -22.84
N ASP A 327 -2.46 -9.34 -21.88
CA ASP A 327 -2.53 -9.64 -20.44
C ASP A 327 -3.97 -9.85 -19.93
N GLY A 328 -5.00 -9.65 -20.76
CA GLY A 328 -6.39 -9.82 -20.34
C GLY A 328 -6.98 -8.68 -19.50
N ARG A 329 -6.42 -7.47 -19.59
CA ARG A 329 -6.81 -6.30 -18.77
C ARG A 329 -7.91 -5.47 -19.44
N THR A 330 -9.15 -5.96 -19.36
CA THR A 330 -10.32 -5.43 -20.08
C THR A 330 -10.68 -3.99 -19.71
N ASP A 331 -10.57 -3.61 -18.43
CA ASP A 331 -10.84 -2.23 -17.99
C ASP A 331 -9.82 -1.24 -18.57
N MET A 332 -8.54 -1.63 -18.58
CA MET A 332 -7.47 -0.82 -19.17
C MET A 332 -7.67 -0.66 -20.68
N LEU A 333 -8.07 -1.74 -21.37
CA LEU A 333 -8.42 -1.69 -22.79
C LEU A 333 -9.56 -0.69 -23.05
N HIS A 334 -10.63 -0.75 -22.26
CA HIS A 334 -11.76 0.15 -22.39
C HIS A 334 -11.32 1.61 -22.24
N VAL A 335 -10.54 1.92 -21.21
CA VAL A 335 -10.00 3.27 -20.98
C VAL A 335 -9.13 3.71 -22.16
N LEU A 336 -8.19 2.89 -22.61
CA LEU A 336 -7.27 3.26 -23.69
C LEU A 336 -8.02 3.51 -25.01
N PHE A 337 -8.98 2.66 -25.40
CA PHE A 337 -9.72 2.84 -26.64
C PHE A 337 -10.74 3.99 -26.59
N THR A 338 -11.42 4.21 -25.46
CA THR A 338 -12.49 5.21 -25.37
C THR A 338 -11.99 6.61 -25.02
N LYS A 339 -10.84 6.71 -24.34
CA LYS A 339 -10.30 8.00 -23.86
C LYS A 339 -9.12 8.48 -24.69
N SER A 340 -8.43 7.61 -25.41
CA SER A 340 -7.41 8.04 -26.37
C SER A 340 -8.00 8.15 -27.79
N ASN A 341 -7.64 9.22 -28.49
CA ASN A 341 -7.93 9.38 -29.93
C ASN A 341 -6.73 8.95 -30.79
N LEU A 342 -5.78 8.21 -30.21
CA LEU A 342 -4.43 7.99 -30.76
C LEU A 342 -4.22 6.57 -31.29
N TRP A 343 -5.28 5.82 -31.54
CA TRP A 343 -5.23 4.47 -32.10
C TRP A 343 -5.87 4.43 -33.48
N ASP A 344 -5.45 3.46 -34.28
CA ASP A 344 -5.95 3.22 -35.63
C ASP A 344 -6.35 1.76 -35.86
N ALA A 345 -6.71 1.43 -37.10
CA ALA A 345 -7.11 0.09 -37.49
C ALA A 345 -6.01 -0.95 -37.27
N GLU A 346 -4.74 -0.60 -37.50
CA GLU A 346 -3.61 -1.49 -37.30
C GLU A 346 -3.43 -1.82 -35.81
N THR A 347 -3.59 -0.81 -34.96
CA THR A 347 -3.59 -0.96 -33.50
C THR A 347 -4.71 -1.89 -33.03
N TYR A 348 -5.93 -1.69 -33.51
CA TYR A 348 -7.08 -2.54 -33.17
C TYR A 348 -6.87 -3.98 -33.64
N ALA A 349 -6.43 -4.18 -34.89
CA ALA A 349 -6.14 -5.50 -35.43
C ALA A 349 -5.03 -6.22 -34.63
N SER A 350 -3.99 -5.49 -34.23
CA SER A 350 -2.91 -6.00 -33.38
C SER A 350 -3.38 -6.39 -31.99
N ALA A 351 -4.31 -5.63 -31.40
CA ALA A 351 -4.95 -5.96 -30.13
C ALA A 351 -5.79 -7.25 -30.24
N VAL A 352 -6.60 -7.38 -31.29
CA VAL A 352 -7.40 -8.59 -31.58
C VAL A 352 -6.49 -9.80 -31.74
N LYS A 353 -5.37 -9.67 -32.48
CA LYS A 353 -4.40 -10.75 -32.68
C LYS A 353 -3.69 -11.15 -31.38
N SER A 354 -3.48 -10.21 -30.46
CA SER A 354 -2.77 -10.44 -29.20
C SER A 354 -3.66 -10.97 -28.08
N ALA A 355 -4.99 -10.88 -28.22
CA ALA A 355 -5.96 -11.38 -27.26
C ALA A 355 -5.85 -12.91 -27.10
N ARG A 356 -5.65 -13.38 -25.86
CA ARG A 356 -5.47 -14.81 -25.54
C ARG A 356 -6.74 -15.52 -25.11
N ASN A 357 -7.79 -14.78 -24.74
CA ASN A 357 -9.03 -15.36 -24.21
C ASN A 357 -10.29 -14.74 -24.85
N SER A 358 -11.40 -15.47 -24.80
CA SER A 358 -12.68 -15.06 -25.38
C SER A 358 -13.29 -13.83 -24.69
N THR A 359 -12.98 -13.61 -23.40
CA THR A 359 -13.42 -12.42 -22.66
C THR A 359 -12.85 -11.14 -23.26
N VAL A 360 -11.56 -11.12 -23.62
CA VAL A 360 -10.94 -9.95 -24.29
C VAL A 360 -11.56 -9.72 -25.66
N HIS A 361 -11.82 -10.77 -26.44
CA HIS A 361 -12.53 -10.63 -27.72
C HIS A 361 -13.91 -10.01 -27.55
N TYR A 362 -14.69 -10.49 -26.58
CA TYR A 362 -16.00 -9.91 -26.26
C TYR A 362 -15.90 -8.41 -25.90
N HIS A 363 -14.91 -8.02 -25.10
CA HIS A 363 -14.70 -6.62 -24.76
C HIS A 363 -14.22 -5.77 -25.95
N LEU A 364 -13.37 -6.31 -26.83
CA LEU A 364 -12.94 -5.64 -28.06
C LEU A 364 -14.10 -5.45 -29.05
N ASP A 365 -15.01 -6.41 -29.15
CA ASP A 365 -16.23 -6.29 -29.95
C ASP A 365 -17.20 -5.26 -29.36
N LYS A 366 -17.34 -5.23 -28.02
CA LYS A 366 -18.12 -4.21 -27.32
C LYS A 366 -17.55 -2.81 -27.56
N ILE A 367 -16.24 -2.62 -27.41
CA ILE A 367 -15.53 -1.36 -27.67
C ILE A 367 -15.73 -0.94 -29.13
N ARG A 368 -15.63 -1.88 -30.08
CA ARG A 368 -15.92 -1.63 -31.49
C ARG A 368 -17.34 -1.12 -31.69
N GLY A 369 -18.33 -1.74 -31.05
CA GLY A 369 -19.72 -1.28 -31.06
C GLY A 369 -19.89 0.14 -30.48
N GLU A 370 -19.25 0.43 -29.34
CA GLU A 370 -19.31 1.75 -28.70
C GLU A 370 -18.68 2.86 -29.57
N VAL A 371 -17.52 2.60 -30.18
CA VAL A 371 -16.82 3.58 -31.03
C VAL A 371 -17.49 3.74 -32.40
N LEU A 372 -17.98 2.64 -32.99
CA LEU A 372 -18.81 2.70 -34.19
C LEU A 372 -20.14 3.39 -33.92
N GLY A 373 -20.67 3.29 -32.71
CA GLY A 373 -22.01 3.75 -32.34
C GLY A 373 -23.07 2.71 -32.67
N GLU A 374 -24.17 2.72 -31.92
CA GLU A 374 -25.24 1.69 -31.90
C GLU A 374 -25.82 1.34 -33.28
N ASN A 375 -25.71 2.26 -34.22
CA ASN A 375 -26.31 2.20 -35.54
C ASN A 375 -25.31 1.87 -36.64
N TRP A 376 -24.07 1.48 -36.34
CA TRP A 376 -23.06 1.22 -37.36
C TRP A 376 -22.51 -0.21 -37.26
N GLN A 377 -22.34 -0.84 -38.41
CA GLN A 377 -21.82 -2.20 -38.53
C GLN A 377 -20.90 -2.29 -39.74
N ILE A 378 -19.67 -2.77 -39.56
CA ILE A 378 -18.76 -3.04 -40.67
C ILE A 378 -19.11 -4.42 -41.24
N GLU A 379 -19.40 -4.48 -42.55
CA GLU A 379 -19.73 -5.73 -43.26
C GLU A 379 -18.51 -6.38 -43.88
N SER A 380 -17.60 -5.57 -44.42
CA SER A 380 -16.36 -5.99 -45.09
C SER A 380 -15.32 -4.87 -45.05
N GLU A 381 -14.13 -5.12 -45.61
CA GLU A 381 -13.03 -4.13 -45.70
C GLU A 381 -13.40 -2.85 -46.48
N ASP A 382 -14.38 -2.95 -47.38
CA ASP A 382 -14.84 -1.85 -48.23
C ASP A 382 -16.27 -1.39 -47.93
N THR A 383 -16.96 -2.05 -46.99
CA THR A 383 -18.40 -1.84 -46.76
C THR A 383 -18.74 -1.64 -45.30
N ILE A 384 -19.46 -0.55 -45.02
CA ILE A 384 -20.02 -0.25 -43.71
C ILE A 384 -21.52 0.05 -43.83
N ARG A 385 -22.31 -0.52 -42.93
CA ARG A 385 -23.76 -0.33 -42.82
C ARG A 385 -24.06 0.64 -41.69
N ARG A 386 -24.98 1.57 -41.94
CA ARG A 386 -25.67 2.36 -40.92
C ARG A 386 -27.13 1.92 -40.83
N LEU A 387 -27.57 1.47 -39.67
CA LEU A 387 -28.97 1.22 -39.36
C LEU A 387 -29.65 2.52 -38.90
N GLN A 388 -30.84 2.79 -39.41
CA GLN A 388 -31.68 3.89 -38.98
C GLN A 388 -33.02 3.27 -38.56
N SER A 389 -33.15 3.02 -37.27
CA SER A 389 -34.43 2.68 -36.66
C SER A 389 -35.28 3.95 -36.56
N PHE A 390 -36.54 3.84 -36.93
CA PHE A 390 -37.54 4.85 -36.60
C PHE A 390 -38.25 4.35 -35.36
N ASP A 391 -38.06 5.06 -34.24
CA ASP A 391 -38.80 4.76 -33.01
C ASP A 391 -40.29 4.86 -33.30
N GLN A 392 -41.01 3.79 -32.94
CA GLN A 392 -42.45 3.70 -33.13
C GLN A 392 -43.14 4.67 -32.17
N VAL A 393 -43.35 5.90 -32.62
CA VAL A 393 -44.29 6.81 -31.97
C VAL A 393 -45.70 6.26 -32.25
N SER A 394 -46.32 5.65 -31.23
CA SER A 394 -47.72 5.17 -31.17
C SER A 394 -48.06 3.81 -31.83
N GLY A 395 -47.64 2.73 -31.18
CA GLY A 395 -48.53 1.63 -30.78
C GLY A 395 -49.05 0.60 -31.81
N LYS A 396 -49.12 0.84 -33.13
CA LYS A 396 -49.70 -0.15 -34.07
C LYS A 396 -49.14 -0.21 -35.50
N GLN A 397 -47.99 0.39 -35.81
CA GLN A 397 -47.43 0.28 -37.17
C GLN A 397 -46.20 -0.63 -37.22
N SER A 398 -46.12 -1.43 -38.29
CA SER A 398 -45.01 -2.33 -38.59
C SER A 398 -43.68 -1.59 -38.51
N ALA A 399 -42.68 -2.13 -37.78
CA ALA A 399 -41.36 -1.54 -37.73
C ALA A 399 -40.80 -1.38 -39.15
N ILE A 400 -40.56 -0.15 -39.57
CA ILE A 400 -39.81 0.16 -40.78
C ILE A 400 -38.38 0.44 -40.32
N SER A 401 -37.44 -0.35 -40.79
CA SER A 401 -36.02 -0.05 -40.62
C SER A 401 -35.43 0.36 -41.97
N ILE A 402 -34.58 1.38 -41.93
CA ILE A 402 -33.84 1.82 -43.12
C ILE A 402 -32.38 1.60 -42.82
N SER A 403 -31.67 0.88 -43.67
CA SER A 403 -30.21 0.80 -43.58
C SER A 403 -29.57 1.42 -44.81
N HIS A 404 -28.46 2.12 -44.59
CA HIS A 404 -27.60 2.66 -45.62
C HIS A 404 -26.30 1.87 -45.61
N ILE A 405 -26.01 1.16 -46.70
CA ILE A 405 -24.80 0.36 -46.88
C ILE A 405 -23.88 1.16 -47.79
N PHE A 406 -22.79 1.66 -47.24
CA PHE A 406 -21.77 2.45 -47.95
C PHE A 406 -20.68 1.50 -48.45
N ASN A 407 -20.61 1.29 -49.76
CA ASN A 407 -19.53 0.53 -50.39
C ASN A 407 -18.52 1.49 -51.05
N PHE A 408 -17.35 1.62 -50.45
CA PHE A 408 -16.30 2.55 -50.89
C PHE A 408 -15.53 2.05 -52.12
N LYS A 409 -15.59 0.74 -52.42
CA LYS A 409 -14.96 0.17 -53.61
C LYS A 409 -15.78 0.45 -54.88
N SER A 410 -17.11 0.35 -54.80
CA SER A 410 -18.01 0.69 -55.91
C SER A 410 -18.45 2.16 -55.92
N CYS A 411 -18.18 2.91 -54.86
CA CYS A 411 -18.65 4.29 -54.66
C CYS A 411 -20.19 4.40 -54.70
N GLU A 412 -20.88 3.42 -54.10
CA GLU A 412 -22.34 3.35 -54.08
C GLU A 412 -22.88 3.25 -52.64
N VAL A 413 -24.00 3.94 -52.37
CA VAL A 413 -24.81 3.75 -51.17
C VAL A 413 -26.05 2.94 -51.54
N ALA A 414 -26.21 1.76 -50.95
CA ALA A 414 -27.45 1.01 -51.02
C ALA A 414 -28.35 1.39 -49.84
N ARG A 415 -29.54 1.92 -50.12
CA ARG A 415 -30.60 2.12 -49.13
C ARG A 415 -31.53 0.91 -49.16
N VAL A 416 -31.52 0.15 -48.07
CA VAL A 416 -32.39 -1.02 -47.85
C VAL A 416 -33.48 -0.62 -46.87
N THR A 417 -34.72 -0.60 -47.34
CA THR A 417 -35.91 -0.35 -46.50
C THR A 417 -36.59 -1.68 -46.23
N THR A 418 -36.59 -2.10 -44.97
CA THR A 418 -37.25 -3.33 -44.53
C THR A 418 -38.56 -2.97 -43.83
N ILE A 419 -39.69 -3.45 -44.37
CA ILE A 419 -41.04 -3.20 -43.86
C ILE A 419 -41.59 -4.46 -43.20
N GLY A 420 -42.00 -4.32 -41.93
CA GLY A 420 -42.45 -5.44 -41.10
C GLY A 420 -41.28 -6.27 -40.57
N ASN A 421 -41.57 -7.36 -39.86
CA ASN A 421 -40.57 -8.29 -39.29
C ASN A 421 -39.79 -9.04 -40.41
N GLY A 422 -39.06 -8.32 -41.27
CA GLY A 422 -38.30 -8.86 -42.39
C GLY A 422 -39.12 -9.30 -43.61
N LYS A 423 -40.43 -9.05 -43.66
CA LYS A 423 -41.30 -9.65 -44.71
C LYS A 423 -41.14 -9.02 -46.09
N LYS A 424 -40.73 -7.76 -46.20
CA LYS A 424 -40.52 -7.07 -47.48
C LYS A 424 -39.30 -6.17 -47.40
N GLU A 425 -38.38 -6.31 -48.34
CA GLU A 425 -37.20 -5.47 -48.48
C GLU A 425 -37.24 -4.74 -49.82
N TYR A 426 -36.99 -3.44 -49.77
CA TYR A 426 -36.82 -2.59 -50.95
C TYR A 426 -35.40 -2.06 -50.96
N VAL A 427 -34.64 -2.38 -52.01
CA VAL A 427 -33.25 -1.93 -52.17
C VAL A 427 -33.18 -0.89 -53.28
N SER A 428 -32.59 0.26 -52.98
CA SER A 428 -32.27 1.29 -53.97
C SER A 428 -30.79 1.62 -53.88
N PHE A 429 -30.15 1.82 -55.03
CA PHE A 429 -28.73 2.15 -55.11
C PHE A 429 -28.58 3.58 -55.59
N LYS A 430 -27.67 4.33 -54.96
CA LYS A 430 -27.27 5.67 -55.38
C LYS A 430 -25.76 5.74 -55.48
N ASP A 431 -25.26 6.39 -56.51
CA ASP A 431 -23.86 6.80 -56.58
C ASP A 431 -23.58 7.78 -55.43
N PHE A 432 -22.36 7.79 -54.87
CA PHE A 432 -21.96 8.78 -53.86
C PHE A 432 -22.24 10.24 -54.32
N ARG A 433 -22.17 10.53 -55.63
CA ARG A 433 -22.50 11.83 -56.23
C ARG A 433 -23.98 12.19 -56.16
N GLU A 434 -24.84 11.19 -56.13
CA GLU A 434 -26.30 11.33 -56.09
C GLU A 434 -26.84 11.25 -54.66
N TYR A 435 -25.99 10.84 -53.71
CA TYR A 435 -26.32 10.77 -52.29
C TYR A 435 -26.11 12.13 -51.65
N GLN A 436 -27.19 12.88 -51.45
CA GLN A 436 -27.21 14.29 -51.03
C GLN A 436 -26.65 14.59 -49.62
N ASN A 437 -26.05 13.60 -48.93
CA ASN A 437 -25.52 13.77 -47.58
C ASN A 437 -24.03 13.38 -47.51
N ASP A 438 -23.16 14.28 -47.96
CA ASP A 438 -21.71 14.14 -47.89
C ASP A 438 -21.19 13.87 -46.47
N ALA A 439 -21.84 14.43 -45.44
CA ALA A 439 -21.43 14.27 -44.06
C ALA A 439 -21.59 12.81 -43.60
N ASP A 440 -22.64 12.12 -44.05
CA ASP A 440 -22.85 10.70 -43.76
C ASP A 440 -21.77 9.83 -44.42
N ILE A 441 -21.36 10.15 -45.65
CA ILE A 441 -20.30 9.40 -46.36
C ILE A 441 -18.95 9.60 -45.67
N ARG A 442 -18.61 10.84 -45.29
CA ARG A 442 -17.37 11.13 -44.53
C ARG A 442 -17.38 10.41 -43.19
N THR A 443 -18.49 10.46 -42.46
CA THR A 443 -18.65 9.76 -41.19
C THR A 443 -18.50 8.24 -41.37
N ALA A 444 -19.10 7.68 -42.42
CA ALA A 444 -18.95 6.26 -42.77
C ALA A 444 -17.49 5.91 -43.06
N TYR A 445 -16.77 6.76 -43.80
CA TYR A 445 -15.39 6.55 -44.17
C TYR A 445 -14.45 6.62 -42.96
N GLU A 446 -14.60 7.66 -42.13
CA GLU A 446 -13.83 7.82 -40.89
C GLU A 446 -14.04 6.63 -39.95
N LYS A 447 -15.28 6.14 -39.82
CA LYS A 447 -15.59 4.94 -39.02
C LYS A 447 -14.98 3.67 -39.62
N LEU A 448 -15.03 3.51 -40.94
CA LEU A 448 -14.41 2.36 -41.62
C LEU A 448 -12.89 2.37 -41.43
N GLY A 449 -12.24 3.52 -41.65
CA GLY A 449 -10.80 3.70 -41.55
C GLY A 449 -10.23 3.51 -40.14
N ARG A 450 -11.06 3.60 -39.09
CA ARG A 450 -10.65 3.25 -37.72
C ARG A 450 -10.48 1.75 -37.46
N PHE A 451 -11.07 0.89 -38.28
CA PHE A 451 -11.09 -0.56 -38.04
C PHE A 451 -10.59 -1.40 -39.22
N VAL A 452 -10.41 -0.81 -40.40
CA VAL A 452 -9.85 -1.46 -41.58
C VAL A 452 -8.47 -0.88 -41.86
N VAL A 453 -7.44 -1.74 -41.93
CA VAL A 453 -6.03 -1.32 -42.07
C VAL A 453 -5.76 -0.61 -43.39
N ASN A 454 -6.48 -0.99 -44.46
CA ASN A 454 -6.32 -0.41 -45.80
C ASN A 454 -7.70 -0.12 -46.42
N PRO A 455 -8.46 0.89 -45.93
CA PRO A 455 -9.73 1.23 -46.52
C PRO A 455 -9.51 1.76 -47.95
N PRO A 456 -10.46 1.57 -48.89
CA PRO A 456 -10.37 2.14 -50.23
C PRO A 456 -10.13 3.66 -50.18
N VAL A 457 -9.34 4.23 -51.09
CA VAL A 457 -9.07 5.69 -51.09
C VAL A 457 -10.36 6.46 -51.40
N PHE A 458 -10.78 7.35 -50.49
CA PHE A 458 -11.95 8.22 -50.67
C PHE A 458 -11.51 9.70 -50.76
N GLU A 459 -11.58 10.27 -51.96
CA GLU A 459 -11.22 11.68 -52.24
C GLU A 459 -12.43 12.63 -52.18
N GLY A 460 -13.58 12.17 -51.67
CA GLY A 460 -14.81 12.95 -51.61
C GLY A 460 -15.71 12.78 -52.85
N VAL A 461 -16.85 13.49 -52.82
CA VAL A 461 -17.93 13.39 -53.81
C VAL A 461 -17.52 13.91 -55.20
N HIS A 462 -16.47 14.73 -55.27
CA HIS A 462 -16.02 15.40 -56.48
C HIS A 462 -14.96 14.66 -57.29
N MET A 463 -14.79 13.32 -57.13
CA MET A 463 -13.84 12.57 -57.95
C MET A 463 -14.02 12.88 -59.46
N THR A 464 -13.05 13.57 -60.01
CA THR A 464 -13.02 14.03 -61.40
C THR A 464 -12.85 12.81 -62.30
N SER A 465 -13.96 12.40 -62.91
CA SER A 465 -14.06 11.74 -64.23
C SER A 465 -13.08 10.62 -64.62
N ARG A 466 -12.40 9.92 -63.70
CA ARG A 466 -11.70 8.69 -64.06
C ARG A 466 -12.73 7.66 -64.54
N LYS A 467 -12.52 7.21 -65.78
CA LYS A 467 -13.42 6.39 -66.60
C LYS A 467 -14.16 5.35 -65.77
N ARG A 468 -15.49 5.47 -65.73
CA ARG A 468 -16.39 4.45 -65.18
C ARG A 468 -15.99 3.07 -65.72
N PRO A 469 -15.86 2.03 -64.88
CA PRO A 469 -16.00 0.67 -65.38
C PRO A 469 -17.39 0.56 -66.01
N ALA A 470 -17.48 0.02 -67.23
CA ALA A 470 -18.73 -0.08 -67.97
C ALA A 470 -19.81 -0.74 -67.09
N ARG A 471 -20.92 -0.03 -66.87
CA ARG A 471 -22.04 -0.49 -66.04
C ARG A 471 -22.64 -1.73 -66.72
N VAL A 472 -22.27 -2.92 -66.28
CA VAL A 472 -22.95 -4.16 -66.70
C VAL A 472 -24.30 -4.19 -65.97
N ILE A 473 -25.35 -3.70 -66.64
CA ILE A 473 -26.72 -3.81 -66.17
C ILE A 473 -27.10 -5.30 -66.21
N LYS A 474 -26.80 -6.05 -65.14
CA LYS A 474 -27.43 -7.35 -64.91
C LYS A 474 -28.88 -7.10 -64.53
N ARG A 475 -29.78 -7.03 -65.52
CA ARG A 475 -31.22 -7.18 -65.29
C ARG A 475 -31.43 -8.54 -64.64
N ARG A 476 -31.68 -8.57 -63.32
CA ARG A 476 -32.20 -9.77 -62.66
C ARG A 476 -33.57 -10.03 -63.29
N HIS A 477 -33.66 -11.05 -64.14
CA HIS A 477 -34.93 -11.59 -64.59
C HIS A 477 -35.68 -12.09 -63.36
N PHE A 478 -36.73 -11.35 -62.98
CA PHE A 478 -37.77 -11.96 -62.16
C PHE A 478 -38.51 -12.97 -63.04
N PRO A 479 -38.70 -14.22 -62.59
CA PRO A 479 -39.53 -15.16 -63.32
C PRO A 479 -40.95 -14.58 -63.43
N PRO A 480 -41.63 -14.74 -64.58
CA PRO A 480 -43.00 -14.26 -64.75
C PRO A 480 -43.88 -14.91 -63.68
N ARG A 481 -44.74 -14.09 -63.04
CA ARG A 481 -45.81 -14.59 -62.18
C ARG A 481 -46.68 -15.53 -63.03
N ARG A 482 -46.83 -16.78 -62.59
CA ARG A 482 -47.86 -17.66 -63.14
C ARG A 482 -49.24 -17.07 -62.84
N PRO A 483 -50.20 -17.16 -63.78
CA PRO A 483 -51.56 -16.65 -63.62
C PRO A 483 -52.29 -17.31 -62.45
#